data_AF-A0A194RF10-F1
#
_entry.id   AF-A0A194RF10-F1
#
_cell.length_a   1.000
_cell.length_b   1.000
_cell.length_c   1.000
_cell.angle_alpha   90.00
_cell.angle_beta   90.00
_cell.angle_gamma   90.00
#
_symmetry.space_group_name_H-M   'P 1'
#
loop_
_entity.id
_entity.type
_entity.pdbx_description
1 polymer ?
#
loop_
_entity_poly.entity_id
_entity_poly.type
_entity_poly.pdbx_seq_one_letter_code
_entity_poly.pdbx_strand_id
1 'polypeptide(L)'
;MADMADMALSNNSFSKTYHRLFVELADPRTNDWFLIKSPGPGLAILGLYLYFTLKWGPRYMADKKPFQLQKTLVVYNFIQVFVSIWLFYEGLDAGWLRTYSWKCQPVDFSRSPEAMRVARGVYVYFLAKMSELLDTIFFVIRKKNKQITFLHMYHHTVMPMISWGATKYYPGGHGTLIGVINSFVHIIMYTYYMLSAMGPQYQKFLFWKRHITTLQMLQFCIAFIHSSQLLIYDCGYPRWTVVFTLPNSIFFYYLFYDFYYKAYGKPSDRKAKGEVKNSSCNEEHSQKNGVANGHITDKNYSAFERNGEVRNGNKKEN
;
A
#
# COMPACT_ATOMS: atom_id res chain seq x y z
N MET A 1 -15.54 -37.78 32.93
CA MET A 1 -14.22 -37.12 33.06
C MET A 1 -13.83 -36.31 31.81
N ALA A 2 -14.34 -36.65 30.61
CA ALA A 2 -14.19 -35.82 29.40
C ALA A 2 -14.99 -34.50 29.45
N ASP A 3 -16.19 -34.49 30.05
CA ASP A 3 -17.05 -33.29 30.12
C ASP A 3 -16.53 -32.14 31.02
N MET A 4 -15.61 -32.43 31.94
CA MET A 4 -15.06 -31.40 32.83
C MET A 4 -13.82 -30.70 32.27
N ALA A 5 -13.14 -31.31 31.28
CA ALA A 5 -12.04 -30.67 30.57
C ALA A 5 -12.55 -29.67 29.52
N ASP A 6 -13.64 -30.00 28.83
CA ASP A 6 -14.27 -29.09 27.85
C ASP A 6 -15.01 -27.91 28.51
N MET A 7 -15.60 -28.11 29.69
CA MET A 7 -16.17 -27.00 30.48
C MET A 7 -15.11 -26.07 31.11
N ALA A 8 -13.88 -26.54 31.33
CA ALA A 8 -12.81 -25.72 31.90
C ALA A 8 -12.20 -24.75 30.87
N LEU A 9 -12.18 -25.11 29.58
CA LEU A 9 -11.72 -24.22 28.49
C LEU A 9 -12.76 -23.15 28.10
N SER A 10 -14.03 -23.37 28.46
CA SER A 10 -15.16 -22.46 28.26
C SER A 10 -15.19 -21.27 29.23
N ASN A 11 -14.47 -21.33 30.35
CA ASN A 11 -14.58 -20.33 31.42
C ASN A 11 -13.57 -19.16 31.36
N ASN A 12 -12.67 -19.15 30.38
CA ASN A 12 -11.73 -18.04 30.21
C ASN A 12 -12.40 -16.86 29.49
N SER A 13 -12.40 -15.68 30.11
CA SER A 13 -12.89 -14.42 29.52
C SER A 13 -12.35 -14.18 28.10
N PHE A 14 -11.10 -14.59 27.85
CA PHE A 14 -10.48 -14.57 26.53
C PHE A 14 -11.17 -15.50 25.52
N SER A 15 -11.48 -16.74 25.90
CA SER A 15 -12.17 -17.72 25.04
C SER A 15 -13.57 -17.22 24.65
N LYS A 16 -14.32 -16.68 25.62
CA LYS A 16 -15.64 -16.05 25.38
C LYS A 16 -15.54 -14.85 24.45
N THR A 17 -14.57 -13.96 24.67
CA THR A 17 -14.34 -12.79 23.83
C THR A 17 -13.93 -13.19 22.41
N TYR A 18 -13.05 -14.18 22.29
CA TYR A 18 -12.62 -14.71 21.00
C TYR A 18 -13.78 -15.32 20.23
N HIS A 19 -14.60 -16.15 20.87
CA HIS A 19 -15.78 -16.76 20.27
C HIS A 19 -16.77 -15.70 19.78
N ARG A 20 -17.07 -14.72 20.64
CA ARG A 20 -17.94 -13.61 20.26
C ARG A 20 -17.43 -12.85 19.03
N LEU A 21 -16.14 -12.50 19.02
CA LEU A 21 -15.56 -11.71 17.93
C LEU A 21 -15.45 -12.50 16.62
N PHE A 22 -14.97 -13.73 16.66
CA PHE A 22 -14.59 -14.46 15.44
C PHE A 22 -15.59 -15.52 14.98
N VAL A 23 -16.60 -15.83 15.80
CA VAL A 23 -17.66 -16.79 15.48
C VAL A 23 -19.02 -16.09 15.44
N GLU A 24 -19.43 -15.39 16.49
CA GLU A 24 -20.78 -14.82 16.57
C GLU A 24 -20.99 -13.59 15.70
N LEU A 25 -20.00 -12.67 15.65
CA LEU A 25 -20.09 -11.46 14.83
C LEU A 25 -19.72 -11.69 13.36
N ALA A 26 -19.16 -12.86 13.03
CA ALA A 26 -18.68 -13.18 11.70
C ALA A 26 -19.83 -13.43 10.71
N ASP A 27 -19.64 -13.06 9.45
CA ASP A 27 -20.57 -13.41 8.39
C ASP A 27 -20.48 -14.92 8.10
N PRO A 28 -21.57 -15.70 8.29
CA PRO A 28 -21.55 -17.15 8.12
C PRO A 28 -21.34 -17.59 6.67
N ARG A 29 -21.41 -16.68 5.69
CA ARG A 29 -21.21 -16.99 4.26
C ARG A 29 -19.73 -17.10 3.90
N THR A 30 -18.88 -16.33 4.58
CA THR A 30 -17.44 -16.23 4.27
C THR A 30 -16.56 -16.88 5.32
N ASN A 31 -17.13 -17.26 6.47
CA ASN A 31 -16.40 -17.73 7.65
C ASN A 31 -15.43 -18.89 7.37
N ASP A 32 -15.83 -19.84 6.52
CA ASP A 32 -15.02 -21.03 6.22
C ASP A 32 -14.09 -20.85 5.02
N TRP A 33 -14.02 -19.64 4.44
CA TRP A 33 -13.12 -19.38 3.32
C TRP A 33 -11.66 -19.37 3.76
N PHE A 34 -10.77 -19.74 2.83
CA PHE A 34 -9.34 -19.83 3.08
C PHE A 34 -8.79 -18.50 3.61
N LEU A 35 -8.08 -18.55 4.74
CA LEU A 35 -7.55 -17.43 5.53
C LEU A 35 -8.58 -16.54 6.26
N ILE A 36 -9.88 -16.80 6.17
CA ILE A 36 -10.93 -15.99 6.83
C ILE A 36 -11.40 -16.60 8.17
N LYS A 37 -11.27 -17.91 8.34
CA LYS A 37 -11.73 -18.63 9.54
C LYS A 37 -11.26 -18.00 10.85
N SER A 38 -9.97 -17.66 10.94
CA SER A 38 -9.40 -16.99 12.10
C SER A 38 -8.39 -15.93 11.65
N PRO A 39 -8.10 -14.92 12.50
CA PRO A 39 -7.10 -13.90 12.17
C PRO A 39 -5.67 -14.46 12.20
N GLY A 40 -5.45 -15.62 12.84
CA GLY A 40 -4.13 -16.20 13.10
C GLY A 40 -3.28 -16.37 11.83
N PRO A 41 -3.76 -17.09 10.80
CA PRO A 41 -3.01 -17.27 9.55
C PRO A 41 -2.64 -15.95 8.86
N GLY A 42 -3.59 -15.01 8.75
CA GLY A 42 -3.34 -13.70 8.14
C GLY A 42 -2.29 -12.87 8.91
N LEU A 43 -2.42 -12.82 10.24
CA LEU A 43 -1.46 -12.14 11.10
C LEU A 43 -0.08 -12.79 11.08
N ALA A 44 -0.01 -14.13 11.00
CA ALA A 44 1.25 -14.85 10.86
C ALA A 44 1.95 -14.49 9.53
N ILE A 45 1.21 -14.45 8.41
CA ILE A 45 1.75 -14.02 7.12
C ILE A 45 2.26 -12.58 7.19
N LEU A 46 1.48 -11.65 7.76
CA LEU A 46 1.89 -10.26 7.93
C LEU A 46 3.12 -10.11 8.84
N GLY A 47 3.18 -10.86 9.94
CA GLY A 47 4.33 -10.87 10.85
C GLY A 47 5.60 -11.39 10.17
N LEU A 48 5.50 -12.48 9.43
CA LEU A 48 6.60 -13.03 8.64
C LEU A 48 7.03 -12.07 7.53
N TYR A 49 6.09 -11.43 6.85
CA TYR A 49 6.33 -10.39 5.87
C TYR A 49 7.12 -9.21 6.48
N LEU A 50 6.68 -8.66 7.61
CA LEU A 50 7.36 -7.55 8.29
C LEU A 50 8.76 -7.96 8.75
N TYR A 51 8.89 -9.14 9.34
CA TYR A 51 10.19 -9.68 9.75
C TYR A 51 11.15 -9.85 8.57
N PHE A 52 10.67 -10.41 7.45
CA PHE A 52 11.44 -10.56 6.22
C PHE A 52 11.89 -9.20 5.69
N THR A 53 10.95 -8.26 5.53
CA THR A 53 11.21 -6.98 4.86
C THR A 53 12.10 -6.04 5.65
N LEU A 54 11.94 -5.98 6.97
CA LEU A 54 12.64 -5.02 7.82
C LEU A 54 13.94 -5.55 8.41
N LYS A 55 14.07 -6.88 8.57
CA LYS A 55 15.19 -7.46 9.34
C LYS A 55 15.92 -8.54 8.56
N TRP A 56 15.26 -9.65 8.23
CA TRP A 56 15.95 -10.82 7.69
C TRP A 56 16.43 -10.62 6.25
N GLY A 57 15.55 -10.17 5.36
CA GLY A 57 15.82 -10.01 3.93
C GLY A 57 16.93 -8.99 3.64
N PRO A 58 16.92 -7.77 4.21
CA PRO A 58 18.02 -6.82 4.04
C PRO A 58 19.37 -7.34 4.53
N ARG A 59 19.40 -8.10 5.63
CA ARG A 59 20.63 -8.73 6.15
C ARG A 59 21.14 -9.82 5.22
N TYR A 60 20.25 -10.72 4.79
CA TYR A 60 20.58 -11.78 3.83
C TYR A 60 21.09 -11.23 2.48
N MET A 61 20.60 -10.06 2.07
CA MET A 61 20.98 -9.37 0.83
C MET A 61 22.17 -8.42 0.97
N ALA A 62 22.72 -8.20 2.16
CA ALA A 62 23.86 -7.30 2.40
C ALA A 62 25.07 -7.76 1.55
N ASP A 63 25.33 -9.06 1.68
CA ASP A 63 26.19 -9.96 0.93
C ASP A 63 26.26 -9.96 -0.58
N LYS A 64 25.07 -9.77 -1.14
CA LYS A 64 24.68 -10.39 -2.40
C LYS A 64 24.42 -9.33 -3.44
N LYS A 65 24.66 -9.72 -4.69
CA LYS A 65 24.26 -8.91 -5.84
C LYS A 65 22.72 -8.89 -5.92
N PRO A 66 22.11 -7.77 -6.36
CA PRO A 66 20.67 -7.68 -6.51
C PRO A 66 20.18 -8.70 -7.55
N PHE A 67 19.08 -9.40 -7.25
CA PHE A 67 18.51 -10.38 -8.16
C PHE A 67 17.95 -9.72 -9.45
N GLN A 68 18.21 -10.34 -10.60
CA GLN A 68 17.71 -9.88 -11.90
C GLN A 68 16.38 -10.57 -12.23
N LEU A 69 15.28 -10.01 -11.71
CA LEU A 69 13.93 -10.59 -11.78
C LEU A 69 13.05 -9.94 -12.85
N GLN A 70 13.63 -9.47 -13.95
CA GLN A 70 12.90 -8.67 -14.93
C GLN A 70 11.65 -9.39 -15.48
N LYS A 71 11.82 -10.62 -15.99
CA LYS A 71 10.72 -11.43 -16.54
C LYS A 71 9.67 -11.73 -15.47
N THR A 72 10.11 -12.13 -14.27
CA THR A 72 9.22 -12.40 -13.13
C THR A 72 8.36 -11.19 -12.78
N LEU A 73 8.94 -9.99 -12.76
CA LEU A 73 8.21 -8.76 -12.48
C LEU A 73 7.22 -8.42 -13.59
N VAL A 74 7.58 -8.60 -14.86
CA VAL A 74 6.64 -8.36 -15.97
C VAL A 74 5.43 -9.29 -15.83
N VAL A 75 5.64 -10.58 -15.61
CA VAL A 75 4.56 -11.57 -15.42
C VAL A 75 3.73 -11.27 -14.18
N TYR A 76 4.38 -10.96 -13.05
CA TYR A 76 3.69 -10.62 -11.81
C TYR A 76 2.81 -9.37 -11.97
N ASN A 77 3.36 -8.27 -12.51
CA ASN A 77 2.59 -7.03 -12.70
C ASN A 77 1.46 -7.24 -13.73
N PHE A 78 1.68 -8.07 -14.76
CA PHE A 78 0.63 -8.45 -15.71
C PHE A 78 -0.52 -9.15 -14.98
N ILE A 79 -0.24 -10.17 -14.16
CA ILE A 79 -1.26 -10.85 -13.36
C ILE A 79 -2.00 -9.85 -12.45
N GLN A 80 -1.28 -8.94 -11.78
CA GLN A 80 -1.89 -7.91 -10.93
C GLN A 80 -2.85 -7.00 -11.72
N VAL A 81 -2.49 -6.62 -12.96
CA VAL A 81 -3.37 -5.84 -13.85
C VAL A 81 -4.65 -6.64 -14.14
N PHE A 82 -4.55 -7.91 -14.51
CA PHE A 82 -5.73 -8.74 -14.81
C PHE A 82 -6.65 -8.91 -13.60
N VAL A 83 -6.08 -9.19 -12.42
CA VAL A 83 -6.85 -9.28 -11.16
C VAL A 83 -7.54 -7.96 -10.86
N SER A 84 -6.85 -6.83 -11.05
CA SER A 84 -7.41 -5.49 -10.82
C SER A 84 -8.52 -5.14 -11.81
N ILE A 85 -8.38 -5.52 -13.08
CA ILE A 85 -9.45 -5.36 -14.10
C ILE A 85 -10.68 -6.17 -13.69
N TRP A 86 -10.48 -7.44 -13.32
CA TRP A 86 -11.57 -8.30 -12.90
C TRP A 86 -12.29 -7.73 -11.66
N LEU A 87 -11.56 -7.30 -10.63
CA LEU A 87 -12.14 -6.71 -9.42
C LEU A 87 -12.90 -5.41 -9.71
N PHE A 88 -12.36 -4.56 -10.58
CA PHE A 88 -13.02 -3.32 -10.99
C PHE A 88 -14.33 -3.61 -11.74
N TYR A 89 -14.28 -4.49 -12.75
CA TYR A 89 -15.45 -4.91 -13.49
C TYR A 89 -16.50 -5.57 -12.58
N GLU A 90 -16.06 -6.50 -11.74
CA GLU A 90 -16.95 -7.27 -10.86
C GLU A 90 -17.65 -6.36 -9.85
N GLY A 91 -16.94 -5.42 -9.23
CA GLY A 91 -17.57 -4.49 -8.28
C GLY A 91 -18.53 -3.51 -8.94
N LEU A 92 -18.26 -3.08 -10.18
CA LEU A 92 -19.19 -2.26 -10.95
C LEU A 92 -20.44 -3.05 -11.35
N ASP A 93 -20.26 -4.22 -11.97
CA ASP A 93 -21.34 -5.01 -12.53
C ASP A 93 -22.20 -5.70 -11.46
N ALA A 94 -21.58 -6.22 -10.38
CA ALA A 94 -22.31 -6.90 -9.30
C ALA A 94 -23.04 -5.93 -8.35
N GLY A 95 -22.75 -4.62 -8.41
CA GLY A 95 -23.30 -3.64 -7.47
C GLY A 95 -23.47 -2.24 -8.05
N TRP A 96 -22.37 -1.49 -8.16
CA TRP A 96 -22.39 -0.01 -8.30
C TRP A 96 -23.07 0.53 -9.57
N LEU A 97 -23.11 -0.23 -10.67
CA LEU A 97 -23.81 0.16 -11.90
C LEU A 97 -25.23 -0.42 -12.02
N ARG A 98 -25.64 -1.28 -11.09
CA ARG A 98 -26.93 -1.98 -11.16
C ARG A 98 -27.78 -1.70 -9.93
N THR A 99 -27.46 -2.35 -8.81
CA THR A 99 -28.35 -2.48 -7.66
C THR A 99 -28.01 -1.54 -6.51
N TYR A 100 -26.78 -1.02 -6.46
CA TYR A 100 -26.30 -0.25 -5.31
C TYR A 100 -26.70 1.23 -5.37
N SER A 101 -27.03 1.77 -4.21
CA SER A 101 -27.25 3.21 -4.01
C SER A 101 -25.93 3.94 -3.82
N TRP A 102 -25.71 5.00 -4.60
CA TRP A 102 -24.56 5.91 -4.48
C TRP A 102 -24.62 6.83 -3.25
N LYS A 103 -25.71 6.80 -2.47
CA LYS A 103 -25.86 7.61 -1.24
C LYS A 103 -25.46 6.83 0.00
N CYS A 104 -26.07 5.66 0.18
CA CYS A 104 -25.86 4.80 1.34
C CYS A 104 -26.29 3.39 0.94
N GLN A 105 -25.39 2.42 1.10
CA GLN A 105 -25.65 1.04 0.69
C GLN A 105 -25.45 0.05 1.85
N PRO A 106 -26.49 -0.66 2.31
CA PRO A 106 -26.33 -1.74 3.28
C PRO A 106 -25.57 -2.93 2.70
N VAL A 107 -25.07 -3.78 3.60
CA VAL A 107 -24.61 -5.12 3.24
C VAL A 107 -25.83 -6.01 3.11
N ASP A 108 -25.98 -6.67 1.97
CA ASP A 108 -26.92 -7.78 1.83
C ASP A 108 -26.28 -9.03 2.44
N PHE A 109 -26.86 -9.54 3.53
CA PHE A 109 -26.40 -10.74 4.26
C PHE A 109 -27.06 -12.04 3.78
N SER A 110 -27.92 -11.98 2.75
CA SER A 110 -28.56 -13.17 2.19
C SER A 110 -27.57 -14.07 1.44
N ARG A 111 -28.00 -15.30 1.14
CA ARG A 111 -27.26 -16.24 0.28
C ARG A 111 -27.74 -16.18 -1.17
N SER A 112 -28.33 -15.06 -1.60
CA SER A 112 -28.71 -14.84 -3.00
C SER A 112 -27.47 -14.92 -3.91
N PRO A 113 -27.63 -15.33 -5.19
CA PRO A 113 -26.52 -15.32 -6.15
C PRO A 113 -25.80 -13.97 -6.22
N GLU A 114 -26.55 -12.86 -6.15
CA GLU A 114 -26.05 -11.49 -6.22
C GLU A 114 -25.22 -11.13 -4.98
N ALA A 115 -25.74 -11.41 -3.77
CA ALA A 115 -25.02 -11.12 -2.54
C ALA A 115 -23.76 -11.97 -2.40
N MET A 116 -23.83 -13.26 -2.78
CA MET A 116 -22.67 -14.15 -2.80
C MET A 116 -21.63 -13.72 -3.84
N ARG A 117 -22.06 -13.17 -4.99
CA ARG A 117 -21.16 -12.61 -6.01
C ARG A 117 -20.36 -11.44 -5.46
N VAL A 118 -21.02 -10.48 -4.80
CA VAL A 118 -20.31 -9.35 -4.15
C VAL A 118 -19.37 -9.85 -3.05
N ALA A 119 -19.82 -10.77 -2.19
CA ALA A 119 -18.99 -11.30 -1.11
C ALA A 119 -17.71 -11.98 -1.65
N ARG A 120 -17.82 -12.74 -2.75
CA ARG A 120 -16.65 -13.32 -3.44
C ARG A 120 -15.73 -12.24 -3.99
N GLY A 121 -16.28 -11.16 -4.56
CA GLY A 121 -15.50 -10.00 -5.01
C GLY A 121 -14.68 -9.38 -3.89
N VAL A 122 -15.29 -9.17 -2.70
CA VAL A 122 -14.58 -8.65 -1.51
C VAL A 122 -13.47 -9.61 -1.04
N TYR A 123 -13.72 -10.91 -1.08
CA TYR A 123 -12.72 -11.91 -0.72
C TYR A 123 -11.55 -11.96 -1.71
N VAL A 124 -11.81 -11.92 -3.01
CA VAL A 124 -10.76 -11.86 -4.03
C VAL A 124 -9.99 -10.55 -3.89
N TYR A 125 -10.62 -9.44 -3.51
CA TYR A 125 -9.92 -8.20 -3.17
C TYR A 125 -8.96 -8.39 -1.99
N PHE A 126 -9.37 -9.08 -0.93
CA PHE A 126 -8.47 -9.45 0.17
C PHE A 126 -7.29 -10.29 -0.31
N LEU A 127 -7.53 -11.33 -1.11
CA LEU A 127 -6.46 -12.16 -1.68
C LEU A 127 -5.51 -11.35 -2.56
N ALA A 128 -6.04 -10.38 -3.33
CA ALA A 128 -5.23 -9.44 -4.08
C ALA A 128 -4.32 -8.65 -3.13
N LYS A 129 -4.83 -8.03 -2.07
CA LYS A 129 -4.00 -7.31 -1.08
C LYS A 129 -2.92 -8.19 -0.45
N MET A 130 -3.21 -9.47 -0.20
CA MET A 130 -2.22 -10.44 0.28
C MET A 130 -1.12 -10.71 -0.76
N SER A 131 -1.49 -10.84 -2.03
CA SER A 131 -0.51 -11.04 -3.12
C SER A 131 0.40 -9.83 -3.32
N GLU A 132 -0.11 -8.62 -3.07
CA GLU A 132 0.62 -7.35 -3.21
C GLU A 132 1.77 -7.22 -2.19
N LEU A 133 1.78 -8.03 -1.12
CA LEU A 133 2.93 -8.11 -0.21
C LEU A 133 4.22 -8.54 -0.93
N LEU A 134 4.10 -9.23 -2.06
CA LEU A 134 5.24 -9.59 -2.90
C LEU A 134 5.98 -8.37 -3.48
N ASP A 135 5.31 -7.22 -3.63
CA ASP A 135 5.94 -5.98 -4.11
C ASP A 135 7.17 -5.61 -3.26
N THR A 136 6.99 -5.62 -1.95
CA THR A 136 8.06 -5.30 -1.00
C THR A 136 9.13 -6.37 -0.99
N ILE A 137 8.73 -7.65 -1.11
CA ILE A 137 9.69 -8.77 -1.20
C ILE A 137 10.59 -8.57 -2.42
N PHE A 138 10.03 -8.21 -3.58
CA PHE A 138 10.80 -7.88 -4.77
C PHE A 138 11.70 -6.66 -4.56
N PHE A 139 11.28 -5.63 -3.83
CA PHE A 139 12.13 -4.48 -3.52
C PHE A 139 13.34 -4.89 -2.68
N VAL A 140 13.16 -5.73 -1.66
CA VAL A 140 14.24 -6.19 -0.77
C VAL A 140 15.27 -7.00 -1.56
N ILE A 141 14.86 -8.03 -2.28
CA ILE A 141 15.79 -8.93 -3.00
C ILE A 141 16.46 -8.25 -4.20
N ARG A 142 15.89 -7.13 -4.70
CA ARG A 142 16.51 -6.29 -5.73
C ARG A 142 17.32 -5.12 -5.16
N LYS A 143 17.46 -5.02 -3.83
CA LYS A 143 18.13 -3.94 -3.11
C LYS A 143 17.60 -2.54 -3.49
N LYS A 144 16.28 -2.43 -3.70
CA LYS A 144 15.58 -1.17 -4.01
C LYS A 144 15.01 -0.50 -2.76
N ASN A 145 15.84 -0.35 -1.73
CA ASN A 145 15.45 0.14 -0.40
C ASN A 145 14.77 1.52 -0.43
N LYS A 146 15.09 2.37 -1.42
CA LYS A 146 14.43 3.68 -1.61
C LYS A 146 12.92 3.57 -1.90
N GLN A 147 12.44 2.42 -2.36
CA GLN A 147 11.02 2.16 -2.61
C GLN A 147 10.28 1.69 -1.34
N ILE A 148 11.00 1.14 -0.36
CA ILE A 148 10.45 0.67 0.92
C ILE A 148 10.32 1.87 1.87
N THR A 149 9.33 2.70 1.59
CA THR A 149 9.02 3.89 2.39
C THR A 149 8.04 3.57 3.52
N PHE A 150 7.92 4.46 4.51
CA PHE A 150 6.88 4.35 5.53
C PHE A 150 5.48 4.26 4.93
N LEU A 151 5.18 5.11 3.93
CA LEU A 151 3.90 5.07 3.20
C LEU A 151 3.63 3.68 2.61
N HIS A 152 4.62 3.10 1.92
CA HIS A 152 4.52 1.78 1.32
C HIS A 152 4.26 0.71 2.39
N MET A 153 5.08 0.68 3.44
CA MET A 153 4.97 -0.33 4.50
C MET A 153 3.66 -0.22 5.28
N TYR A 154 3.23 1.00 5.61
CA TYR A 154 1.96 1.24 6.28
C TYR A 154 0.79 0.75 5.42
N HIS A 155 0.76 1.13 4.14
CA HIS A 155 -0.25 0.71 3.18
C HIS A 155 -0.35 -0.82 3.08
N HIS A 156 0.76 -1.49 2.76
CA HIS A 156 0.77 -2.94 2.56
C HIS A 156 0.56 -3.74 3.84
N THR A 157 0.61 -3.12 5.02
CA THR A 157 0.26 -3.79 6.28
C THR A 157 -1.23 -3.61 6.60
N VAL A 158 -1.73 -2.37 6.51
CA VAL A 158 -3.10 -2.03 6.91
C VAL A 158 -4.14 -2.52 5.90
N MET A 159 -3.87 -2.47 4.59
CA MET A 159 -4.85 -2.86 3.57
C MET A 159 -5.25 -4.34 3.63
N PRO A 160 -4.33 -5.31 3.80
CA PRO A 160 -4.73 -6.71 4.04
C PRO A 160 -5.55 -6.89 5.32
N MET A 161 -5.23 -6.16 6.39
CA MET A 161 -6.00 -6.24 7.65
C MET A 161 -7.42 -5.72 7.50
N ILE A 162 -7.60 -4.56 6.86
CA ILE A 162 -8.92 -3.96 6.62
C ILE A 162 -9.74 -4.86 5.68
N SER A 163 -9.15 -5.36 4.60
CA SER A 163 -9.86 -6.23 3.64
C SER A 163 -10.21 -7.61 4.24
N TRP A 164 -9.39 -8.13 5.15
CA TRP A 164 -9.74 -9.31 5.95
C TRP A 164 -10.96 -9.04 6.83
N GLY A 165 -10.96 -7.92 7.57
CA GLY A 165 -12.10 -7.52 8.40
C GLY A 165 -13.38 -7.27 7.59
N ALA A 166 -13.27 -6.63 6.42
CA ALA A 166 -14.38 -6.46 5.51
C ALA A 166 -14.94 -7.81 5.06
N THR A 167 -14.08 -8.74 4.63
CA THR A 167 -14.54 -10.08 4.21
C THR A 167 -15.19 -10.86 5.36
N LYS A 168 -14.64 -10.75 6.57
CA LYS A 168 -15.10 -11.48 7.76
C LYS A 168 -16.44 -10.97 8.30
N TYR A 169 -16.69 -9.66 8.24
CA TYR A 169 -17.82 -9.04 8.95
C TYR A 169 -18.82 -8.33 8.02
N TYR A 170 -18.35 -7.70 6.95
CA TYR A 170 -19.19 -6.88 6.05
C TYR A 170 -18.79 -7.09 4.59
N PRO A 171 -18.98 -8.31 4.02
CA PRO A 171 -18.53 -8.64 2.68
C PRO A 171 -19.46 -8.07 1.60
N GLY A 172 -19.63 -6.74 1.58
CA GLY A 172 -20.49 -6.02 0.65
C GLY A 172 -20.78 -4.59 1.08
N GLY A 173 -21.71 -3.94 0.39
CA GLY A 173 -22.26 -2.64 0.80
C GLY A 173 -21.34 -1.44 0.59
N HIS A 174 -21.57 -0.38 1.37
CA HIS A 174 -20.99 0.96 1.21
C HIS A 174 -19.46 0.99 1.07
N GLY A 175 -18.76 0.18 1.87
CA GLY A 175 -17.28 0.15 1.86
C GLY A 175 -16.67 -0.36 0.55
N THR A 176 -17.43 -1.12 -0.26
CA THR A 176 -16.90 -1.75 -1.48
C THR A 176 -16.51 -0.75 -2.56
N LEU A 177 -17.08 0.46 -2.60
CA LEU A 177 -16.71 1.48 -3.59
C LEU A 177 -15.22 1.84 -3.49
N ILE A 178 -14.68 1.88 -2.27
CA ILE A 178 -13.26 2.15 -2.03
C ILE A 178 -12.41 1.07 -2.70
N GLY A 179 -12.81 -0.20 -2.59
CA GLY A 179 -12.15 -1.33 -3.25
C GLY A 179 -12.24 -1.25 -4.78
N VAL A 180 -13.39 -0.84 -5.32
CA VAL A 180 -13.59 -0.64 -6.77
C VAL A 180 -12.67 0.45 -7.31
N ILE A 181 -12.67 1.63 -6.70
CA ILE A 181 -11.80 2.74 -7.14
C ILE A 181 -10.33 2.37 -6.95
N ASN A 182 -9.97 1.70 -5.85
CA ASN A 182 -8.61 1.22 -5.65
C ASN A 182 -8.18 0.25 -6.74
N SER A 183 -9.05 -0.67 -7.13
CA SER A 183 -8.77 -1.62 -8.21
C SER A 183 -8.54 -0.89 -9.53
N PHE A 184 -9.35 0.13 -9.86
CA PHE A 184 -9.11 0.98 -11.03
C PHE A 184 -7.73 1.66 -11.02
N VAL A 185 -7.36 2.26 -9.89
CA VAL A 185 -6.03 2.88 -9.74
C VAL A 185 -4.91 1.83 -9.83
N HIS A 186 -5.13 0.63 -9.31
CA HIS A 186 -4.18 -0.49 -9.39
C HIS A 186 -3.99 -1.00 -10.83
N ILE A 187 -5.02 -0.97 -11.69
CA ILE A 187 -4.86 -1.25 -13.13
C ILE A 187 -3.79 -0.32 -13.72
N ILE A 188 -3.91 0.98 -13.47
CA ILE A 188 -3.00 2.01 -14.00
C ILE A 188 -1.61 1.87 -13.37
N MET A 189 -1.54 1.71 -12.05
CA MET A 189 -0.28 1.60 -11.31
C MET A 189 0.53 0.36 -11.71
N TYR A 190 -0.10 -0.82 -11.75
CA TYR A 190 0.59 -2.05 -12.13
C TYR A 190 0.92 -2.10 -13.62
N THR A 191 0.13 -1.47 -14.48
CA THR A 191 0.51 -1.27 -15.90
C THR A 191 1.79 -0.42 -15.98
N TYR A 192 1.88 0.66 -15.22
CA TYR A 192 3.10 1.46 -15.15
C TYR A 192 4.29 0.65 -14.63
N TYR A 193 4.12 -0.16 -13.58
CA TYR A 193 5.20 -1.01 -13.07
C TYR A 193 5.63 -2.09 -14.07
N MET A 194 4.68 -2.73 -14.76
CA MET A 194 4.95 -3.69 -15.82
C MET A 194 5.80 -3.06 -16.92
N LEU A 195 5.38 -1.92 -17.47
CA LEU A 195 6.11 -1.20 -18.52
C LEU A 195 7.49 -0.74 -18.02
N SER A 196 7.59 -0.29 -16.76
CA SER A 196 8.88 0.10 -16.18
C SER A 196 9.87 -1.07 -16.06
N ALA A 197 9.35 -2.29 -15.88
CA ALA A 197 10.14 -3.51 -15.80
C ALA A 197 10.57 -4.03 -17.19
N MET A 198 9.91 -3.67 -18.28
CA MET A 198 10.29 -4.11 -19.64
C MET A 198 11.60 -3.49 -20.16
N GLY A 199 12.12 -2.46 -19.48
CA GLY A 199 13.47 -1.93 -19.70
C GLY A 199 13.50 -0.47 -20.18
N PRO A 200 14.71 0.09 -20.41
CA PRO A 200 14.91 1.50 -20.73
C PRO A 200 14.16 1.98 -21.97
N GLN A 201 13.99 1.10 -22.96
CA GLN A 201 13.25 1.39 -24.20
C GLN A 201 11.78 1.78 -23.97
N TYR A 202 11.15 1.29 -22.89
CA TYR A 202 9.77 1.63 -22.53
C TYR A 202 9.71 2.73 -21.48
N GLN A 203 10.70 2.82 -20.59
CA GLN A 203 10.75 3.82 -19.52
C GLN A 203 10.71 5.26 -20.05
N LYS A 204 11.24 5.52 -21.24
CA LYS A 204 11.19 6.84 -21.88
C LYS A 204 9.76 7.36 -22.13
N PHE A 205 8.78 6.46 -22.27
CA PHE A 205 7.39 6.82 -22.48
C PHE A 205 6.60 7.02 -21.18
N LEU A 206 7.20 6.76 -20.02
CA LEU A 206 6.53 6.76 -18.72
C LEU A 206 6.48 8.15 -18.05
N PHE A 207 6.20 9.20 -18.84
CA PHE A 207 6.13 10.59 -18.34
C PHE A 207 4.94 10.84 -17.41
N TRP A 208 3.91 9.98 -17.44
CA TRP A 208 2.68 10.15 -16.65
C TRP A 208 2.79 9.67 -15.19
N LYS A 209 3.98 9.33 -14.69
CA LYS A 209 4.19 8.91 -13.29
C LYS A 209 3.54 9.86 -12.28
N ARG A 210 3.66 11.18 -12.51
CA ARG A 210 3.08 12.21 -11.65
C ARG A 210 1.55 12.11 -11.59
N HIS A 211 0.91 11.83 -12.73
CA HIS A 211 -0.54 11.73 -12.83
C HIS A 211 -1.09 10.51 -12.07
N ILE A 212 -0.32 9.41 -11.97
CA ILE A 212 -0.68 8.26 -11.13
C ILE A 212 -0.80 8.69 -9.66
N THR A 213 0.19 9.42 -9.15
CA THR A 213 0.15 9.92 -7.77
C THR A 213 -1.01 10.90 -7.55
N THR A 214 -1.34 11.74 -8.54
CA THR A 214 -2.54 12.60 -8.50
C THR A 214 -3.83 11.79 -8.46
N LEU A 215 -3.95 10.72 -9.25
CA LEU A 215 -5.10 9.81 -9.23
C LEU A 215 -5.24 9.10 -7.88
N GLN A 216 -4.13 8.66 -7.26
CA GLN A 216 -4.12 8.06 -5.93
C GLN A 216 -4.64 9.05 -4.86
N MET A 217 -4.21 10.31 -4.90
CA MET A 217 -4.74 11.34 -3.99
C MET A 217 -6.24 11.59 -4.21
N LEU A 218 -6.67 11.67 -5.48
CA LEU A 218 -8.08 11.84 -5.83
C LEU A 218 -8.94 10.68 -5.33
N GLN A 219 -8.46 9.43 -5.41
CA GLN A 219 -9.13 8.26 -4.85
C GLN A 219 -9.45 8.46 -3.36
N PHE A 220 -8.49 8.96 -2.56
CA PHE A 220 -8.74 9.17 -1.12
C PHE A 220 -9.74 10.30 -0.87
N CYS A 221 -9.77 11.34 -1.70
CA CYS A 221 -10.82 12.37 -1.62
C CYS A 221 -12.21 11.78 -1.88
N ILE A 222 -12.35 10.97 -2.94
CA ILE A 222 -13.63 10.32 -3.27
C ILE A 222 -14.04 9.36 -2.15
N ALA A 223 -13.10 8.55 -1.64
CA ALA A 223 -13.34 7.63 -0.53
C ALA A 223 -13.79 8.37 0.74
N PHE A 224 -13.19 9.52 1.04
CA PHE A 224 -13.56 10.36 2.18
C PHE A 224 -14.97 10.92 2.03
N ILE A 225 -15.30 11.52 0.89
CA ILE A 225 -16.63 12.10 0.61
C ILE A 225 -17.70 11.01 0.68
N HIS A 226 -17.47 9.88 0.00
CA HIS A 226 -18.41 8.77 -0.02
C HIS A 226 -18.62 8.18 1.38
N SER A 227 -17.54 7.95 2.15
CA SER A 227 -17.65 7.43 3.51
C SER A 227 -18.33 8.40 4.47
N SER A 228 -18.20 9.71 4.25
CA SER A 228 -18.85 10.74 5.07
C SER A 228 -20.37 10.72 4.95
N GLN A 229 -20.92 10.17 3.86
CA GLN A 229 -22.37 10.05 3.68
C GLN A 229 -23.02 9.17 4.76
N LEU A 230 -22.29 8.21 5.36
CA LEU A 230 -22.77 7.37 6.46
C LEU A 230 -23.02 8.15 7.77
N LEU A 231 -22.46 9.35 7.90
CA LEU A 231 -22.74 10.26 9.02
C LEU A 231 -24.09 10.96 8.87
N ILE A 232 -24.61 11.04 7.65
CA ILE A 232 -25.83 11.78 7.31
C ILE A 232 -27.01 10.81 7.15
N TYR A 233 -26.81 9.75 6.37
CA TYR A 233 -27.87 8.80 6.04
C TYR A 233 -27.84 7.59 6.96
N ASP A 234 -29.02 7.08 7.33
CA ASP A 234 -29.17 5.77 7.98
C ASP A 234 -29.67 4.76 6.95
N CYS A 235 -28.83 3.77 6.63
CA CYS A 235 -29.23 2.67 5.75
C CYS A 235 -28.88 1.30 6.34
N GLY A 236 -28.63 1.21 7.65
CA GLY A 236 -28.26 -0.06 8.30
C GLY A 236 -26.83 -0.54 8.02
N TYR A 237 -26.01 0.23 7.27
CA TYR A 237 -24.57 -0.03 7.19
C TYR A 237 -23.89 0.41 8.51
N PRO A 238 -22.94 -0.37 9.06
CA PRO A 238 -22.32 -0.09 10.36
C PRO A 238 -21.62 1.28 10.40
N ARG A 239 -22.19 2.26 11.12
CA ARG A 239 -21.61 3.61 11.25
C ARG A 239 -20.24 3.64 11.92
N TRP A 240 -19.94 2.67 12.78
CA TRP A 240 -18.66 2.60 13.47
C TRP A 240 -17.48 2.46 12.48
N THR A 241 -17.70 1.94 11.26
CA THR A 241 -16.63 1.83 10.25
C THR A 241 -16.07 3.20 9.86
N VAL A 242 -16.86 4.27 9.99
CA VAL A 242 -16.46 5.65 9.69
C VAL A 242 -15.34 6.11 10.63
N VAL A 243 -15.36 5.67 11.90
CA VAL A 243 -14.34 5.98 12.92
C VAL A 243 -12.95 5.52 12.47
N PHE A 244 -12.86 4.44 11.69
CA PHE A 244 -11.61 3.96 11.13
C PHE A 244 -11.34 4.50 9.73
N THR A 245 -12.38 4.57 8.89
CA THR A 245 -12.23 4.87 7.46
C THR A 245 -11.88 6.33 7.19
N LEU A 246 -12.50 7.30 7.88
CA LEU A 246 -12.23 8.71 7.64
C LEU A 246 -10.83 9.13 8.10
N PRO A 247 -10.38 8.80 9.34
CA PRO A 247 -9.02 9.14 9.75
C PRO A 247 -7.95 8.48 8.87
N ASN A 248 -8.17 7.22 8.48
CA ASN A 248 -7.25 6.51 7.59
C ASN A 248 -7.19 7.16 6.20
N SER A 249 -8.33 7.62 5.66
CA SER A 249 -8.37 8.33 4.36
C SER A 249 -7.60 9.66 4.41
N ILE A 250 -7.77 10.45 5.49
CA ILE A 250 -7.00 11.69 5.72
C ILE A 250 -5.51 11.38 5.82
N PHE A 251 -5.15 10.34 6.59
CA PHE A 251 -3.77 9.95 6.80
C PHE A 251 -3.09 9.53 5.50
N PHE A 252 -3.73 8.68 4.70
CA PHE A 252 -3.22 8.33 3.37
C PHE A 252 -3.10 9.54 2.46
N TYR A 253 -4.10 10.41 2.40
CA TYR A 253 -4.03 11.63 1.61
C TYR A 253 -2.80 12.47 1.99
N TYR A 254 -2.56 12.67 3.29
CA TYR A 254 -1.38 13.40 3.77
C TYR A 254 -0.06 12.73 3.35
N LEU A 255 0.06 11.42 3.52
CA LEU A 255 1.28 10.70 3.15
C LEU A 255 1.56 10.76 1.65
N PHE A 256 0.53 10.64 0.81
CA PHE A 256 0.65 10.80 -0.64
C PHE A 256 0.95 12.24 -1.05
N TYR A 257 0.37 13.22 -0.37
CA TYR A 257 0.66 14.63 -0.59
C TYR A 257 2.11 14.97 -0.23
N ASP A 258 2.62 14.48 0.92
CA ASP A 258 4.01 14.66 1.32
C ASP A 258 4.97 13.98 0.33
N PHE A 259 4.66 12.76 -0.12
CA PHE A 259 5.40 12.08 -1.18
C PHE A 259 5.40 12.89 -2.48
N TYR A 260 4.23 13.36 -2.92
CA TYR A 260 4.05 14.14 -4.15
C TYR A 260 4.90 15.42 -4.10
N TYR A 261 4.84 16.13 -2.99
CA TYR A 261 5.58 17.37 -2.80
C TYR A 261 7.10 17.14 -2.78
N LYS A 262 7.58 16.11 -2.07
CA LYS A 262 9.01 15.76 -2.04
C LYS A 262 9.52 15.30 -3.40
N ALA A 263 8.72 14.56 -4.16
CA ALA A 263 9.10 14.04 -5.47
C ALA A 263 9.02 15.11 -6.58
N TYR A 264 7.95 15.92 -6.59
CA TYR A 264 7.58 16.77 -7.73
C TYR A 264 7.46 18.27 -7.42
N GLY A 265 7.52 18.68 -6.15
CA GLY A 265 7.46 20.09 -5.75
C GLY A 265 8.67 20.89 -6.23
N LYS A 266 8.52 22.22 -6.39
CA LYS A 266 9.57 23.11 -6.90
C LYS A 266 10.78 23.15 -5.94
N PRO A 267 12.02 23.35 -6.44
CA PRO A 267 13.21 23.43 -5.60
C PRO A 267 13.16 24.55 -4.54
N SER A 268 12.53 25.69 -4.85
CA SER A 268 12.31 26.82 -3.93
C SER A 268 11.54 26.40 -2.68
N ASP A 269 10.51 25.59 -2.86
CA ASP A 269 9.57 25.27 -1.79
C ASP A 269 10.14 24.16 -0.88
N ARG A 270 11.06 23.32 -1.40
CA ARG A 270 11.78 22.30 -0.62
C ARG A 270 12.74 22.91 0.41
N LYS A 271 13.30 24.09 0.15
CA LYS A 271 14.18 24.81 1.10
C LYS A 271 13.39 25.39 2.28
N ALA A 272 12.23 26.00 2.01
CA ALA A 272 11.38 26.58 3.06
C ALA A 272 10.94 25.55 4.13
N LYS A 273 10.71 24.28 3.75
CA LYS A 273 10.33 23.22 4.70
C LYS A 273 11.52 22.60 5.46
N GLY A 274 12.75 22.80 4.98
CA GLY A 274 13.99 22.38 5.65
C GLY A 274 14.47 23.38 6.70
N GLU A 275 14.25 24.68 6.46
CA GLU A 275 14.58 25.75 7.42
C GLU A 275 13.64 25.74 8.63
N VAL A 276 12.34 25.44 8.46
CA VAL A 276 11.38 25.33 9.58
C VAL A 276 11.73 24.21 10.58
N LYS A 277 12.53 23.20 10.19
CA LYS A 277 13.03 22.17 11.11
C LYS A 277 14.32 22.53 11.84
N ASN A 278 15.03 23.58 11.42
CA ASN A 278 16.29 24.02 12.02
C ASN A 278 16.14 25.30 12.87
N SER A 279 14.94 25.84 13.03
CA SER A 279 14.70 27.11 13.77
C SER A 279 14.16 26.91 15.20
N SER A 280 14.29 25.72 15.79
CA SER A 280 14.04 25.52 17.23
C SER A 280 15.31 24.95 17.87
N CYS A 281 15.91 25.75 18.76
CA CYS A 281 17.17 25.54 19.50
C CYS A 281 18.44 26.03 18.76
N ASN A 282 18.75 27.33 18.93
CA ASN A 282 19.96 27.80 19.65
C ASN A 282 20.02 29.33 19.57
N GLU A 283 19.61 29.99 20.65
CA GLU A 283 20.18 31.29 21.01
C GLU A 283 21.53 31.01 21.66
N GLU A 284 22.62 31.42 21.02
CA GLU A 284 23.73 32.13 21.66
C GLU A 284 24.79 32.55 20.63
N HIS A 285 25.13 33.84 20.70
CA HIS A 285 26.30 34.56 20.22
C HIS A 285 27.34 33.86 19.32
N SER A 286 27.56 34.41 18.11
CA SER A 286 28.88 34.95 17.73
C SER A 286 28.81 35.77 16.44
N GLN A 287 29.58 36.85 16.42
CA GLN A 287 29.67 37.87 15.37
C GLN A 287 30.55 37.47 14.17
N LYS A 288 30.32 38.20 13.06
CA LYS A 288 31.23 38.66 11.97
C LYS A 288 31.23 37.94 10.61
N ASN A 289 30.80 38.76 9.64
CA ASN A 289 31.41 39.11 8.34
C ASN A 289 31.59 38.05 7.23
N GLY A 290 31.03 38.35 6.04
CA GLY A 290 31.50 37.77 4.79
C GLY A 290 30.58 38.05 3.59
N VAL A 291 31.12 38.73 2.58
CA VAL A 291 30.45 39.33 1.42
C VAL A 291 30.29 38.35 0.24
N ALA A 292 29.16 38.46 -0.46
CA ALA A 292 28.81 38.26 -1.87
C ALA A 292 29.43 37.18 -2.81
N ASN A 293 28.52 36.72 -3.69
CA ASN A 293 28.64 36.34 -5.10
C ASN A 293 29.22 34.97 -5.52
N GLY A 294 28.53 34.34 -6.48
CA GLY A 294 29.07 33.22 -7.24
C GLY A 294 28.03 32.46 -8.05
N HIS A 295 27.59 33.05 -9.17
CA HIS A 295 26.89 32.35 -10.24
C HIS A 295 27.91 31.48 -10.99
N ILE A 296 27.74 30.15 -11.02
CA ILE A 296 28.46 29.26 -11.94
C ILE A 296 27.46 28.27 -12.52
N THR A 297 27.27 28.39 -13.84
CA THR A 297 26.75 27.34 -14.70
C THR A 297 27.89 26.39 -14.98
N ASP A 298 27.68 25.08 -14.94
CA ASP A 298 28.46 24.20 -15.80
C ASP A 298 27.78 22.86 -16.09
N LYS A 299 27.82 22.56 -17.39
CA LYS A 299 27.56 21.27 -18.01
C LYS A 299 28.72 20.33 -17.65
N ASN A 300 28.41 19.06 -17.39
CA ASN A 300 29.10 17.86 -17.89
C ASN A 300 28.92 16.69 -16.91
N TYR A 301 28.27 15.63 -17.39
CA TYR A 301 28.24 14.31 -16.74
C TYR A 301 28.72 13.27 -17.75
N SER A 302 30.01 12.92 -17.70
CA SER A 302 30.51 11.63 -18.21
C SER A 302 31.97 11.41 -17.79
N ALA A 303 32.19 10.53 -16.81
CA ALA A 303 33.37 9.69 -16.52
C ALA A 303 33.22 9.29 -15.04
N PHE A 304 32.90 8.06 -14.62
CA PHE A 304 33.53 6.76 -14.86
C PHE A 304 35.02 6.72 -14.51
N GLU A 305 35.33 6.91 -13.22
CA GLU A 305 36.64 6.54 -12.66
C GLU A 305 36.60 5.09 -12.15
N ARG A 306 37.51 4.28 -12.71
CA ARG A 306 37.97 3.00 -12.16
C ARG A 306 39.29 3.26 -11.43
N ASN A 307 39.37 2.86 -10.17
CA ASN A 307 40.62 2.73 -9.43
C ASN A 307 41.49 1.61 -10.02
N GLY A 308 42.80 1.84 -10.12
CA GLY A 308 43.76 0.78 -10.43
C GLY A 308 45.18 1.25 -10.75
N GLU A 309 46.03 1.18 -9.73
CA GLU A 309 47.48 0.89 -9.74
C GLU A 309 48.53 1.87 -10.30
N VAL A 310 49.51 2.05 -9.43
CA VAL A 310 50.79 2.76 -9.57
C VAL A 310 51.78 1.93 -10.39
N ARG A 311 52.50 2.55 -11.32
CA ARG A 311 53.90 2.18 -11.59
C ARG A 311 54.69 3.34 -12.19
N ASN A 312 55.67 3.81 -11.41
CA ASN A 312 56.74 4.71 -11.82
C ASN A 312 57.54 4.11 -13.00
N GLY A 313 57.83 4.93 -14.00
CA GLY A 313 58.67 4.55 -15.13
C GLY A 313 59.20 5.78 -15.86
N ASN A 314 60.32 6.31 -15.37
CA ASN A 314 61.17 7.27 -16.08
C ASN A 314 61.54 6.71 -17.47
N LYS A 315 61.31 7.48 -18.53
CA LYS A 315 62.11 7.36 -19.75
C LYS A 315 62.36 8.74 -20.36
N LYS A 316 63.66 8.98 -20.54
CA LYS A 316 64.31 10.18 -21.07
C LYS A 316 63.98 10.41 -22.54
N GLU A 317 64.05 11.69 -22.88
CA GLU A 317 64.20 12.27 -24.21
C GLU A 317 65.29 11.55 -25.04
N ASN A 318 64.96 11.30 -26.30
CA ASN A 318 65.64 11.83 -27.49
C ASN A 318 64.77 11.60 -28.72
#